data_AF-T0REP5-F1
#
_entry.id   AF-T0REP5-F1
#
_cell.length_a   1.000
_cell.length_b   1.000
_cell.length_c   1.000
_cell.angle_alpha   90.00
_cell.angle_beta   90.00
_cell.angle_gamma   90.00
#
_symmetry.space_group_name_H-M   'P 1'
#
loop_
_entity.id
_entity.type
_entity.pdbx_description
1 polymer ?
#
loop_
_entity_poly.entity_id
_entity_poly.type
_entity_poly.pdbx_seq_one_letter_code
_entity_poly.pdbx_strand_id
1 'polypeptide(L)'
;MKFLKVLLLSTLTLPLTLASAYSAPRCLDNICEENIVSDNIGYFGEVVKIYDNHTADVALINVPAKYNFKLSELGTLTECYQEFCEYQMVVDKWGNPGQIYALFNNGRIHFVEQETGDFYYLTIKDIAKINQ
;
A
#
# COMPACT_ATOMS: atom_id res chain seq x y z
N MET A 1 39.76 48.33 -50.06
CA MET A 1 38.54 48.69 -49.31
C MET A 1 37.83 47.42 -48.87
N LYS A 2 37.67 47.26 -47.55
CA LYS A 2 36.79 46.40 -46.73
C LYS A 2 36.32 45.04 -47.28
N PHE A 3 36.90 43.97 -46.71
CA PHE A 3 36.25 42.67 -46.51
C PHE A 3 35.20 42.81 -45.38
N LEU A 4 33.95 42.40 -45.61
CA LEU A 4 32.94 42.32 -44.55
C LEU A 4 32.87 40.89 -44.02
N LYS A 5 33.17 40.77 -42.72
CA LYS A 5 33.16 39.54 -41.92
C LYS A 5 31.73 39.02 -41.70
N VAL A 6 31.64 37.70 -41.76
CA VAL A 6 30.58 36.80 -41.31
C VAL A 6 30.08 37.12 -39.90
N LEU A 7 28.76 37.06 -39.68
CA LEU A 7 28.18 36.71 -38.38
C LEU A 7 26.99 35.77 -38.60
N LEU A 8 27.25 34.46 -38.47
CA LEU A 8 26.20 33.46 -38.23
C LEU A 8 25.69 33.67 -36.79
N LEU A 9 24.42 34.05 -36.64
CA LEU A 9 23.71 33.92 -35.38
C LEU A 9 23.30 32.44 -35.22
N SER A 10 24.08 31.65 -34.48
CA SER A 10 23.61 30.36 -33.96
C SER A 10 22.79 30.63 -32.69
N THR A 11 21.47 30.66 -32.80
CA THR A 11 20.58 30.68 -31.63
C THR A 11 20.62 29.33 -30.95
N LEU A 12 21.36 29.26 -29.86
CA LEU A 12 21.43 28.13 -28.93
C LEU A 12 20.08 28.02 -28.19
N THR A 13 19.18 27.17 -28.68
CA THR A 13 17.95 26.84 -27.94
C THR A 13 18.29 25.83 -26.84
N LEU A 14 18.32 26.29 -25.59
CA LEU A 14 18.37 25.43 -24.41
C LEU A 14 17.06 24.62 -24.34
N PRO A 15 17.09 23.27 -24.26
CA PRO A 15 15.91 22.51 -23.88
C PRO A 15 15.60 22.77 -22.41
N LEU A 16 14.45 23.40 -22.13
CA LEU A 16 13.86 23.46 -20.79
C LEU A 16 13.48 22.03 -20.38
N THR A 17 14.28 21.39 -19.55
CA THR A 17 13.89 20.13 -18.90
C THR A 17 12.83 20.45 -17.85
N LEU A 18 11.59 20.02 -18.08
CA LEU A 18 10.56 20.00 -17.04
C LEU A 18 11.00 19.00 -15.96
N ALA A 19 11.55 19.49 -14.86
CA ALA A 19 11.65 18.70 -13.65
C ALA A 19 10.23 18.62 -13.06
N SER A 20 9.54 17.50 -13.28
CA SER A 20 8.34 17.18 -12.51
C SER A 20 8.75 17.10 -11.05
N ALA A 21 8.30 18.04 -10.23
CA ALA A 21 8.46 17.99 -8.78
C ALA A 21 7.63 16.81 -8.26
N TYR A 22 8.27 15.64 -8.13
CA TYR A 22 7.70 14.50 -7.44
C TYR A 22 7.72 14.83 -5.95
N SER A 23 6.58 15.26 -5.41
CA SER A 23 6.43 15.39 -3.96
C SER A 23 6.52 13.99 -3.36
N ALA A 24 7.39 13.80 -2.37
CA ALA A 24 7.37 12.57 -1.60
C ALA A 24 6.00 12.40 -0.91
N PRO A 25 5.46 11.17 -0.82
CA PRO A 25 4.24 10.90 -0.08
C PRO A 25 4.38 11.40 1.37
N ARG A 26 3.31 12.00 1.91
CA ARG A 26 3.30 12.39 3.32
C ARG A 26 3.26 11.13 4.18
N CYS A 27 4.01 11.11 5.29
CA CYS A 27 3.96 10.04 6.29
C CYS A 27 3.73 10.57 7.71
N LEU A 28 3.01 9.81 8.52
CA LEU A 28 2.83 10.03 9.96
C LEU A 28 2.62 8.67 10.65
N ASP A 29 3.23 8.47 11.83
CA ASP A 29 3.12 7.21 12.60
C ASP A 29 3.47 5.93 11.82
N ASN A 30 4.46 6.02 10.94
CA ASN A 30 4.88 4.95 10.01
C ASN A 30 3.81 4.53 8.98
N ILE A 31 2.78 5.33 8.79
CA ILE A 31 1.81 5.21 7.70
C ILE A 31 2.08 6.34 6.73
N CYS A 32 2.20 6.01 5.44
CA CYS A 32 2.35 6.98 4.36
C CYS A 32 1.11 7.01 3.46
N GLU A 33 0.92 8.13 2.77
CA GLU A 33 0.07 8.16 1.59
C GLU A 33 0.52 7.08 0.60
N GLU A 34 -0.43 6.54 -0.17
CA GLU A 34 -0.27 5.40 -1.09
C GLU A 34 -0.03 4.05 -0.40
N ASN A 35 0.06 3.99 0.94
CA ASN A 35 0.11 2.71 1.65
C ASN A 35 -1.22 1.96 1.55
N ILE A 36 -1.14 0.65 1.33
CA ILE A 36 -2.27 -0.24 1.57
C ILE A 36 -2.33 -0.55 3.07
N VAL A 37 -3.50 -0.29 3.65
CA VAL A 37 -3.77 -0.45 5.08
C VAL A 37 -5.03 -1.26 5.32
N SER A 38 -5.11 -1.92 6.48
CA SER A 38 -6.31 -2.60 6.96
C SER A 38 -6.69 -2.10 8.35
N ASP A 39 -7.98 -1.87 8.58
CA ASP A 39 -8.51 -1.45 9.87
C ASP A 39 -8.71 -2.63 10.84
N ASN A 40 -9.17 -2.30 12.05
CA ASN A 40 -9.41 -3.29 13.10
C ASN A 40 -10.65 -4.18 12.88
N ILE A 41 -11.45 -3.99 11.83
CA ILE A 41 -12.64 -4.82 11.55
C ILE A 41 -12.58 -5.53 10.19
N GLY A 42 -11.51 -5.31 9.42
CA GLY A 42 -11.22 -6.03 8.17
C GLY A 42 -11.51 -5.22 6.91
N TYR A 43 -11.87 -3.95 7.00
CA TYR A 43 -11.81 -3.08 5.83
C TYR A 43 -10.36 -2.78 5.49
N PHE A 44 -10.07 -2.61 4.21
CA PHE A 44 -8.75 -2.28 3.74
C PHE A 44 -8.84 -1.37 2.52
N GLY A 45 -7.75 -0.66 2.26
CA GLY A 45 -7.72 0.32 1.20
C GLY A 45 -6.40 1.04 1.11
N GLU A 46 -6.36 2.05 0.25
CA GLU A 46 -5.19 2.90 0.05
C GLU A 46 -5.33 4.20 0.83
N VAL A 47 -4.29 4.60 1.55
CA VAL A 47 -4.22 5.90 2.22
C VAL A 47 -4.10 7.00 1.16
N VAL A 48 -5.12 7.84 1.04
CA VAL A 48 -5.16 8.92 0.04
C VAL A 48 -4.65 10.23 0.60
N LYS A 49 -4.81 10.45 1.92
CA LYS A 49 -4.40 11.69 2.56
C LYS A 49 -4.17 11.51 4.05
N ILE A 50 -3.10 12.10 4.56
CA ILE A 50 -2.78 12.12 5.99
C ILE A 50 -2.95 13.53 6.58
N TYR A 51 -3.52 13.60 7.78
CA TYR A 51 -3.80 14.83 8.50
C TYR A 51 -2.98 14.94 9.80
N ASP A 52 -2.68 16.17 10.24
CA ASP A 52 -1.90 16.44 11.47
C ASP A 52 -2.60 15.98 12.76
N ASN A 53 -3.91 15.74 12.71
CA ASN A 53 -4.70 15.23 13.84
C ASN A 53 -4.62 13.68 13.98
N HIS A 54 -3.63 13.04 13.37
CA HIS A 54 -3.41 11.58 13.43
C HIS A 54 -4.60 10.79 12.85
N THR A 55 -5.20 11.33 11.80
CA THR A 55 -6.21 10.64 10.98
C THR A 55 -5.78 10.57 9.52
N ALA A 56 -6.38 9.65 8.77
CA ALA A 56 -6.17 9.51 7.34
C ALA A 56 -7.48 9.22 6.62
N ASP A 57 -7.60 9.75 5.41
CA ASP A 57 -8.63 9.31 4.47
C ASP A 57 -8.13 8.08 3.73
N VAL A 58 -8.86 6.97 3.82
CA VAL A 58 -8.57 5.71 3.15
C VAL A 58 -9.64 5.47 2.09
N ALA A 59 -9.20 5.25 0.85
CA ALA A 59 -10.07 4.77 -0.22
C ALA A 59 -10.20 3.25 -0.10
N LEU A 60 -11.37 2.78 0.33
CA LEU A 60 -11.59 1.35 0.56
C LEU A 60 -11.64 0.59 -0.77
N ILE A 61 -10.98 -0.57 -0.80
CA ILE A 61 -11.05 -1.46 -1.95
C ILE A 61 -12.42 -2.14 -1.93
N ASN A 62 -13.09 -2.18 -3.10
CA ASN A 62 -14.46 -2.67 -3.31
C ASN A 62 -15.60 -1.77 -2.82
N VAL A 63 -15.31 -0.58 -2.28
CA VAL A 63 -16.34 0.42 -1.95
C VAL A 63 -15.94 1.76 -2.58
N PRO A 64 -16.78 2.39 -3.44
CA PRO A 64 -16.45 3.66 -4.08
C PRO A 64 -16.62 4.84 -3.10
N ALA A 65 -15.96 4.78 -1.95
CA ALA A 65 -16.03 5.77 -0.88
C ALA A 65 -14.68 5.90 -0.18
N LYS A 66 -14.44 7.09 0.38
CA LYS A 66 -13.32 7.36 1.28
C LYS A 66 -13.87 7.46 2.70
N TYR A 67 -13.17 6.87 3.63
CA TYR A 67 -13.51 6.93 5.05
C TYR A 67 -12.33 7.48 5.83
N ASN A 68 -12.63 8.25 6.87
CA ASN A 68 -11.62 8.80 7.77
C ASN A 68 -11.39 7.81 8.92
N PHE A 69 -10.14 7.42 9.11
CA PHE A 69 -9.71 6.51 10.17
C PHE A 69 -8.66 7.17 11.06
N LYS A 70 -8.60 6.77 12.32
CA LYS A 70 -7.43 7.09 13.15
C LYS A 70 -6.26 6.25 12.70
N LEU A 71 -5.06 6.82 12.64
CA LEU A 71 -3.85 6.08 12.26
C LEU A 71 -3.60 4.88 13.19
N SER A 72 -3.92 5.00 14.48
CA SER A 72 -3.81 3.92 15.46
C SER A 72 -4.73 2.71 15.21
N GLU A 73 -5.71 2.83 14.32
CA GLU A 73 -6.64 1.75 13.97
C GLU A 73 -6.22 1.01 12.70
N LEU A 74 -5.19 1.49 12.02
CA LEU A 74 -4.72 0.98 10.74
C LEU A 74 -3.44 0.16 10.94
N GLY A 75 -3.38 -1.00 10.28
CA GLY A 75 -2.15 -1.74 10.06
C GLY A 75 -1.68 -1.59 8.61
N THR A 76 -0.37 -1.54 8.39
CA THR A 76 0.25 -1.52 7.06
C THR A 76 0.62 -2.93 6.64
N LEU A 77 0.76 -3.16 5.32
CA LEU A 77 1.32 -4.40 4.80
C LEU A 77 2.68 -4.71 5.44
N THR A 78 2.94 -5.99 5.67
CA THR A 78 4.20 -6.52 6.20
C THR A 78 4.46 -7.91 5.63
N GLU A 79 5.73 -8.22 5.39
CA GLU A 79 6.14 -9.55 4.90
C GLU A 79 5.86 -10.63 5.94
N CYS A 80 6.14 -10.34 7.21
CA CYS A 80 5.90 -11.26 8.33
C CYS A 80 5.33 -10.53 9.54
N TYR A 81 4.56 -11.25 10.35
CA TYR A 81 4.04 -10.82 11.63
C TYR A 81 3.96 -12.02 12.55
N GLN A 82 4.73 -11.96 13.65
CA GLN A 82 4.98 -13.11 14.52
C GLN A 82 5.58 -14.28 13.71
N GLU A 83 4.95 -15.45 13.74
CA GLU A 83 5.42 -16.68 13.10
C GLU A 83 4.79 -16.95 11.73
N PHE A 84 4.00 -16.00 11.22
CA PHE A 84 3.31 -16.07 9.94
C PHE A 84 3.88 -15.05 8.95
N CYS A 85 3.96 -15.44 7.68
CA CYS A 85 4.40 -14.58 6.59
C CYS A 85 3.41 -14.58 5.41
N GLU A 86 3.47 -13.54 4.59
CA GLU A 86 2.76 -13.47 3.32
C GLU A 86 3.12 -14.69 2.44
N TYR A 87 2.14 -15.13 1.65
CA TYR A 87 2.16 -16.32 0.79
C TYR A 87 2.35 -17.66 1.50
N GLN A 88 2.37 -17.69 2.83
CA GLN A 88 2.43 -18.93 3.59
C GLN A 88 1.10 -19.70 3.49
N MET A 89 1.21 -21.02 3.33
CA MET A 89 0.07 -21.94 3.43
C MET A 89 -0.31 -22.19 4.89
N VAL A 90 -1.58 -22.06 5.20
CA VAL A 90 -2.16 -22.20 6.54
C VAL A 90 -3.53 -22.87 6.45
N VAL A 91 -4.07 -23.28 7.60
CA VAL A 91 -5.45 -23.73 7.73
C VAL A 91 -6.22 -22.68 8.52
N ASP A 92 -7.42 -22.31 8.06
CA ASP A 92 -8.31 -21.47 8.85
C ASP A 92 -8.91 -22.20 10.06
N LYS A 93 -9.63 -21.48 10.91
CA LYS A 93 -10.29 -22.02 12.10
C LYS A 93 -11.41 -23.03 11.81
N TRP A 94 -11.86 -23.12 10.56
CA TRP A 94 -12.88 -24.08 10.13
C TRP A 94 -12.26 -25.33 9.50
N GLY A 95 -10.94 -25.38 9.34
CA GLY A 95 -10.23 -26.52 8.78
C GLY A 95 -9.97 -26.40 7.28
N ASN A 96 -10.25 -25.26 6.65
CA ASN A 96 -10.04 -25.08 5.23
C ASN A 96 -8.59 -24.65 4.96
N PRO A 97 -7.85 -25.36 4.10
CA PRO A 97 -6.52 -24.94 3.70
C PRO A 97 -6.57 -23.72 2.79
N GLY A 98 -5.57 -22.86 2.91
CA GLY A 98 -5.44 -21.70 2.04
C GLY A 98 -4.13 -20.96 2.25
N GLN A 99 -4.04 -19.76 1.68
CA GLN A 99 -2.83 -18.95 1.65
C GLN A 99 -3.08 -17.58 2.28
N ILE A 100 -2.09 -17.07 3.01
CA ILE A 100 -2.05 -15.66 3.42
C ILE A 100 -1.69 -14.83 2.19
N TYR A 101 -2.66 -14.19 1.55
CA TYR A 101 -2.41 -13.37 0.34
C TYR A 101 -1.85 -11.99 0.69
N ALA A 102 -2.28 -11.41 1.81
CA ALA A 102 -1.76 -10.17 2.35
C ALA A 102 -1.72 -10.26 3.87
N LEU A 103 -0.67 -9.74 4.48
CA LEU A 103 -0.47 -9.72 5.93
C LEU A 103 -0.22 -8.28 6.40
N PHE A 104 -0.91 -7.88 7.47
CA PHE A 104 -0.78 -6.55 8.05
C PHE A 104 -0.12 -6.62 9.42
N ASN A 105 0.63 -5.57 9.79
CA ASN A 105 1.36 -5.49 11.07
C ASN A 105 0.45 -5.38 12.31
N ASN A 106 -0.87 -5.28 12.13
CA ASN A 106 -1.88 -5.42 13.18
C ASN A 106 -2.42 -6.87 13.31
N GLY A 107 -1.86 -7.83 12.57
CA GLY A 107 -2.25 -9.23 12.57
C GLY A 107 -3.50 -9.55 11.75
N ARG A 108 -4.02 -8.59 10.96
CA ARG A 108 -5.04 -8.86 9.95
C ARG A 108 -4.44 -9.57 8.76
N ILE A 109 -5.24 -10.41 8.12
CA ILE A 109 -4.85 -11.13 6.90
C ILE A 109 -5.97 -11.11 5.88
N HIS A 110 -5.58 -11.11 4.61
CA HIS A 110 -6.44 -11.58 3.52
C HIS A 110 -6.06 -13.03 3.25
N PHE A 111 -7.00 -13.92 3.51
CA PHE A 111 -6.85 -15.35 3.30
C PHE A 111 -7.54 -15.73 2.00
N VAL A 112 -6.86 -16.52 1.17
CA VAL A 112 -7.44 -17.11 -0.05
C VAL A 112 -7.59 -18.60 0.20
N GLU A 113 -8.83 -19.06 0.23
CA GLU A 113 -9.13 -20.48 0.39
C GLU A 113 -8.69 -21.26 -0.85
N GLN A 114 -8.02 -22.39 -0.66
CA GLN A 114 -7.39 -23.13 -1.74
C GLN A 114 -8.41 -23.81 -2.67
N GLU A 115 -9.54 -24.29 -2.13
CA GLU A 115 -10.53 -25.04 -2.90
C GLU A 115 -11.42 -24.14 -3.75
N THR A 116 -11.92 -23.04 -3.17
CA THR A 116 -12.86 -22.12 -3.82
C THR A 116 -12.17 -20.95 -4.51
N GLY A 117 -10.99 -20.54 -4.04
CA GLY A 117 -10.35 -19.28 -4.42
C GLY A 117 -11.02 -18.06 -3.80
N ASP A 118 -11.95 -18.26 -2.85
CA ASP A 118 -12.66 -17.17 -2.18
C ASP A 118 -11.74 -16.40 -1.21
N PHE A 119 -12.00 -15.11 -1.08
CA PHE A 119 -11.26 -14.21 -0.21
C PHE A 119 -11.99 -14.00 1.11
N TYR A 120 -11.25 -14.20 2.21
CA TYR A 120 -11.73 -13.99 3.56
C TYR A 120 -10.84 -13.02 4.32
N TYR A 121 -11.47 -12.17 5.13
CA TYR A 121 -10.77 -11.28 6.05
C TYR A 121 -10.72 -11.94 7.42
N LEU A 122 -9.52 -12.31 7.84
CA LEU A 122 -9.27 -13.03 9.09
C LEU A 122 -8.21 -12.32 9.92
N THR A 123 -7.88 -12.89 11.08
CA THR A 123 -6.69 -12.55 11.84
C THR A 123 -5.74 -13.74 11.91
N ILE A 124 -4.48 -13.49 12.27
CA ILE A 124 -3.53 -14.57 12.58
C ILE A 124 -4.01 -15.52 13.70
N LYS A 125 -5.01 -15.12 14.51
CA LYS A 125 -5.61 -15.98 15.54
C LYS A 125 -6.66 -16.94 14.99
N ASP A 126 -7.13 -16.70 13.77
CA ASP A 126 -8.11 -17.53 13.07
C ASP A 126 -7.43 -18.56 12.14
N ILE A 127 -6.11 -18.69 12.19
CA ILE A 127 -5.34 -19.61 11.34
C ILE A 127 -4.32 -20.41 12.15
N ALA A 128 -3.89 -21.54 11.59
CA ALA A 128 -2.84 -22.39 12.13
C ALA A 128 -1.88 -22.84 11.01
N LYS A 129 -0.63 -23.13 11.39
CA LYS A 129 0.35 -23.72 10.48
C LYS A 129 -0.09 -25.12 10.07
N ILE A 130 0.09 -25.46 8.79
CA ILE A 130 0.04 -26.84 8.33
C ILE A 130 1.32 -27.51 8.81
N ASN A 131 1.21 -28.44 9.76
CA ASN A 131 2.34 -29.27 10.15
C ASN A 131 2.67 -30.22 8.99
N GLN A 132 3.88 -30.11 8.44
CA GLN A 132 4.44 -31.08 7.50
C GLN A 132 5.03 -32.28 8.26
#